data_AF-A0A7C3GC11-F1
#
_entry.id   AF-A0A7C3GC11-F1
#
_cell.length_a   1.000
_cell.length_b   1.000
_cell.length_c   1.000
_cell.angle_alpha   90.00
_cell.angle_beta   90.00
_cell.angle_gamma   90.00
#
_symmetry.space_group_name_H-M   'P 1'
#
loop_
_entity.id
_entity.type
_entity.pdbx_description
1 polymer ?
#
loop_
_entity_poly.entity_id
_entity_poly.type
_entity_poly.pdbx_seq_one_letter_code
_entity_poly.pdbx_strand_id
1 'polypeptide(L)' 'MWDWSSGMGWWMGFGVIWMILFWGAIIALIVWVVKRFTSGSDSNRKNDPLNIARERYARGDITKEEYEQIRKTLL' A
#
# COMPACT_ATOMS: atom_id res chain seq x y z
N MET A 1 -26.37 28.43 42.36
CA MET A 1 -26.50 27.02 41.94
C MET A 1 -25.53 26.84 40.78
N TRP A 2 -24.28 26.51 41.07
CA TRP A 2 -23.18 26.63 40.11
C TRP A 2 -22.58 25.25 39.79
N ASP A 3 -22.59 24.93 38.49
CA ASP A 3 -21.54 24.24 37.73
C ASP A 3 -21.09 22.81 38.12
N TRP A 4 -22.03 21.92 38.43
CA TRP A 4 -21.73 20.48 38.51
C TRP A 4 -21.82 19.72 37.16
N SER A 5 -22.20 20.38 36.06
CA SER A 5 -22.34 19.73 34.74
C SER A 5 -21.12 19.89 33.82
N SER A 6 -20.24 20.87 34.07
CA SER A 6 -19.09 21.18 33.22
C SER A 6 -17.92 20.21 33.39
N GLY A 7 -17.80 19.53 34.55
CA GLY A 7 -16.79 18.50 34.77
C GLY A 7 -17.09 17.16 34.08
N MET A 8 -18.37 16.80 33.92
CA MET A 8 -18.77 15.51 33.36
C MET A 8 -18.63 15.44 31.83
N GLY A 9 -18.85 16.57 31.15
CA GLY A 9 -18.70 16.68 29.69
C GLY A 9 -17.26 16.53 29.21
N TRP A 10 -16.29 17.03 29.97
CA TRP A 10 -14.86 16.91 29.67
C TRP A 10 -14.37 15.46 29.71
N TRP A 11 -14.79 14.70 30.72
CA TRP A 11 -14.48 13.28 30.84
C TRP A 11 -15.13 12.45 29.72
N MET A 12 -16.35 12.81 29.31
CA MET A 12 -17.04 12.14 28.21
C MET A 12 -16.37 12.42 26.85
N GLY A 13 -15.90 13.66 26.62
CA GLY A 13 -15.15 14.02 25.42
C GLY A 13 -13.79 13.32 25.32
N PHE A 14 -13.10 13.14 26.44
CA PHE A 14 -11.84 12.40 26.49
C PHE A 14 -12.00 10.94 26.04
N GLY A 15 -13.09 10.29 26.44
CA GLY A 15 -13.40 8.92 26.02
C GLY A 15 -13.61 8.79 24.51
N VAL A 16 -14.30 9.75 23.89
CA VAL A 16 -14.54 9.76 22.43
C VAL A 16 -13.23 9.97 21.67
N ILE A 17 -12.37 10.87 22.13
CA ILE A 17 -11.06 11.13 21.52
C ILE A 17 -10.18 9.87 21.56
N TRP A 18 -10.11 9.20 22.72
CA TRP A 18 -9.37 7.95 22.86
C TRP A 18 -9.90 6.84 21.97
N MET A 19 -11.22 6.73 21.81
CA MET A 19 -11.83 5.75 20.91
C MET A 19 -11.43 6.01 19.44
N ILE A 20 -11.48 7.27 18.99
CA ILE A 20 -11.08 7.64 17.63
C ILE A 20 -9.57 7.40 17.43
N LEU A 21 -8.74 7.76 18.40
CA LEU A 21 -7.30 7.49 18.34
C LEU A 21 -7.00 5.99 18.27
N PHE A 22 -7.70 5.17 19.05
CA PHE A 22 -7.54 3.72 19.03
C PHE A 22 -7.90 3.12 17.66
N TRP A 23 -9.06 3.49 17.10
CA TRP A 23 -9.46 3.04 15.77
C TRP A 23 -8.52 3.58 14.68
N GLY A 24 -8.11 4.84 14.76
CA GLY A 24 -7.13 5.44 13.85
C GLY A 24 -5.79 4.71 13.89
N ALA A 25 -5.31 4.33 15.08
CA ALA A 25 -4.09 3.57 15.26
C ALA A 25 -4.18 2.16 14.67
N ILE A 26 -5.31 1.47 14.83
CA ILE A 26 -5.56 0.16 14.21
C ILE A 26 -5.49 0.27 12.69
N ILE A 27 -6.20 1.25 12.09
CA ILE A 27 -6.20 1.45 10.64
C ILE A 27 -4.79 1.79 10.15
N ALA A 28 -4.08 2.69 10.85
CA ALA A 28 -2.71 3.05 10.51
C ALA A 28 -1.76 1.84 10.59
N LEU A 29 -1.92 0.97 11.59
CA LEU A 29 -1.15 -0.27 11.72
C LEU A 29 -1.42 -1.21 10.54
N ILE A 30 -2.69 -1.43 10.17
CA ILE A 30 -3.06 -2.28 9.03
C ILE A 30 -2.45 -1.71 7.75
N VAL A 31 -2.61 -0.41 7.50
CA VAL A 31 -2.05 0.26 6.32
C VAL A 31 -0.53 0.16 6.31
N TRP A 32 0.14 0.34 7.46
CA TRP A 32 1.60 0.23 7.56
C TRP A 32 2.08 -1.19 7.26
N VAL A 33 1.42 -2.20 7.81
CA VAL A 33 1.68 -3.63 7.54
C VAL A 33 1.49 -3.94 6.06
N VAL A 34 0.33 -3.61 5.50
CA VAL A 34 0.03 -3.84 4.07
C VAL A 34 1.03 -3.10 3.19
N LYS A 35 1.36 -1.85 3.49
CA LYS A 35 2.35 -1.09 2.72
C LYS A 35 3.73 -1.72 2.82
N ARG A 36 4.16 -2.25 3.97
CA ARG A 36 5.44 -2.96 4.10
C ARG A 36 5.49 -4.24 3.26
N PHE A 37 4.40 -5.02 3.24
CA PHE A 37 4.33 -6.25 2.45
C PHE A 37 4.15 -5.99 0.95
N THR A 38 3.37 -4.98 0.57
CA THR A 38 3.13 -4.62 -0.84
C THR A 38 4.30 -3.82 -1.44
N SER A 39 4.97 -2.95 -0.67
CA SER A 39 6.17 -2.24 -1.14
C SER A 39 7.38 -3.17 -1.35
N GLY A 40 7.37 -4.38 -0.78
CA GLY A 40 8.36 -5.41 -1.11
C GLY A 40 8.13 -6.09 -2.47
N SER A 41 6.95 -5.93 -3.08
CA SER A 41 6.55 -6.69 -4.28
C SER A 41 6.13 -5.86 -5.49
N ASP A 42 5.85 -4.54 -5.36
CA ASP A 42 5.04 -3.87 -6.39
C ASP A 42 5.56 -2.57 -7.01
N SER A 43 6.82 -2.16 -6.79
CA SER A 43 7.35 -0.96 -7.47
C SER A 43 8.29 -1.23 -8.65
N ASN A 44 8.70 -2.49 -8.92
CA ASN A 44 9.64 -2.73 -10.03
C ASN A 44 9.44 -4.03 -10.83
N ARG A 45 8.33 -4.77 -10.63
CA ARG A 45 8.14 -6.07 -11.34
C ARG A 45 6.92 -6.14 -12.24
N LYS A 46 5.88 -5.32 -12.01
CA LYS A 46 4.66 -5.31 -12.85
C LYS A 46 4.70 -4.34 -14.01
N ASN A 47 5.57 -3.33 -13.96
CA ASN A 47 5.72 -2.32 -15.02
C ASN A 47 7.08 -2.40 -15.72
N ASP A 48 7.82 -3.50 -15.58
CA ASP A 48 9.01 -3.71 -16.38
C ASP A 48 8.58 -4.40 -17.68
N PRO A 49 8.46 -3.68 -18.82
CA PRO A 49 8.12 -4.27 -20.11
C PRO A 49 9.05 -5.44 -20.50
N LEU A 50 10.24 -5.52 -19.91
CA LEU A 50 11.13 -6.67 -20.03
C LEU A 50 10.54 -7.97 -19.47
N ASN A 51 9.74 -7.88 -18.40
CA ASN A 51 9.12 -9.02 -17.73
C ASN A 51 7.93 -9.56 -18.55
N ILE A 52 7.16 -8.66 -19.17
CA ILE A 52 6.11 -9.02 -20.14
C ILE A 52 6.72 -9.68 -21.38
N ALA A 53 7.84 -9.14 -21.88
CA ALA A 53 8.57 -9.76 -22.99
C ALA A 53 9.10 -11.14 -22.62
N ARG A 54 9.66 -11.31 -21.41
CA ARG A 54 10.15 -12.61 -20.92
C ARG A 54 9.03 -13.66 -20.81
N GLU A 55 7.87 -13.28 -20.32
CA GLU A 55 6.71 -14.17 -20.21
C GLU A 55 6.22 -14.65 -21.58
N ARG A 56 6.16 -13.75 -22.57
CA ARG A 56 5.79 -14.09 -23.96
C ARG A 56 6.83 -14.95 -24.65
N TYR A 57 8.12 -14.72 -24.38
CA TYR A 57 9.21 -15.57 -24.89
C TYR A 57 9.13 -16.98 -24.30
N ALA A 58 8.89 -17.10 -23.00
CA ALA A 58 8.70 -18.40 -22.33
C ALA A 58 7.46 -19.16 -22.83
N ARG A 59 6.43 -18.43 -23.25
CA ARG A 59 5.23 -18.99 -23.88
C ARG A 59 5.44 -19.35 -25.36
N GLY A 60 6.53 -18.89 -25.98
CA GLY A 60 6.83 -19.09 -27.39
C GLY A 60 6.07 -18.16 -28.34
N ASP A 61 5.39 -17.14 -27.81
CA ASP A 61 4.60 -16.17 -28.58
C ASP A 61 5.48 -15.15 -29.33
N ILE A 62 6.74 -15.01 -28.92
CA ILE A 62 7.74 -14.13 -29.55
C ILE A 62 9.06 -14.88 -29.77
N THR A 63 9.73 -14.53 -30.87
CA THR A 63 11.03 -15.10 -31.24
C THR A 63 12.18 -14.46 -30.45
N LYS A 64 13.34 -15.12 -30.43
CA LYS A 64 14.53 -14.65 -29.70
C LYS A 64 14.99 -13.29 -30.24
N GLU A 65 14.86 -13.08 -31.54
CA GLU A 65 15.22 -11.85 -32.24
C GLU A 65 14.35 -10.66 -31.78
N GLU A 66 13.04 -10.88 -31.63
CA GLU A 66 12.10 -9.85 -31.13
C GLU A 66 12.35 -9.53 -29.66
N TYR A 67 12.65 -10.54 -28.83
CA TYR A 67 13.04 -10.34 -27.44
C TYR A 67 14.32 -9.51 -27.29
N GLU A 68 15.33 -9.77 -28.13
CA GLU A 68 16.58 -8.99 -28.11
C GLU A 68 16.39 -7.54 -28.57
N GLN A 69 15.51 -7.27 -29.54
CA GLN A 69 15.18 -5.90 -29.94
C GLN A 69 14.53 -5.13 -28.80
N ILE A 70 13.51 -5.71 -28.16
CA ILE A 70 12.82 -5.08 -27.01
C ILE A 70 13.81 -4.81 -25.87
N ARG A 71 14.71 -5.77 -25.59
CA ARG A 71 15.75 -5.62 -24.57
C ARG A 71 16.74 -4.50 -24.90
N LYS A 72 17.10 -4.31 -26.17
CA LYS A 72 17.99 -3.23 -26.60
C LYS A 72 17.32 -1.85 -26.61
N THR A 73 16.01 -1.78 -26.79
CA THR A 73 15.27 -0.50 -26.78
C THR A 73 14.97 -0.01 -25.36
N LEU A 74 14.88 -0.91 -24.39
CA LEU A 74 14.54 -0.59 -22.99
C LEU A 74 15.76 -0.36 -22.08
N LEU A 75 16.98 -0.64 -22.55
CA LEU A 75 18.26 -0.37 -21.87
C LEU A 75 18.93 0.88 -22.45
#